data_AF-A0A355UIJ3-F1
#
_entry.id   AF-A0A355UIJ3-F1
#
_cell.length_a   1.000
_cell.length_b   1.000
_cell.length_c   1.000
_cell.angle_alpha   90.00
_cell.angle_beta   90.00
_cell.angle_gamma   90.00
#
_symmetry.space_group_name_H-M   'P 1'
#
loop_
_entity.id
_entity.type
_entity.pdbx_description
1 polymer ?
#
loop_
_entity_poly.entity_id
_entity_poly.type
_entity_poly.pdbx_seq_one_letter_code
_entity_poly.pdbx_strand_id
1 'polypeptide(L)' 'MLISLGIDQGVANCGYAIVQIDNDEEIKVIDSGCI' A
#
# COMPACT_ATOMS: atom_id res chain seq x y z
N MET A 1 -6.87 -14.12 -0.63
CA MET A 1 -7.08 -12.75 -0.11
C MET A 1 -5.95 -12.42 0.84
N LEU A 2 -5.07 -11.51 0.44
CA LEU A 2 -3.93 -11.01 1.22
C LEU A 2 -4.05 -9.48 1.33
N ILE A 3 -3.77 -8.92 2.50
CA ILE A 3 -3.60 -7.47 2.67
C ILE A 3 -2.10 -7.21 2.80
N SER A 4 -1.59 -6.26 2.00
CA SER A 4 -0.19 -5.87 1.97
C SER A 4 -0.03 -4.38 2.27
N LEU A 5 1.02 -4.03 3.00
CA LEU A 5 1.41 -2.66 3.32
C LEU A 5 2.73 -2.35 2.61
N GLY A 6 2.69 -1.36 1.71
CA GLY A 6 3.88 -0.75 1.13
C GLY A 6 4.26 0.51 1.89
N ILE A 7 5.55 0.69 2.17
CA ILE A 7 6.12 1.90 2.77
C ILE A 7 7.22 2.42 1.85
N ASP A 8 7.14 3.69 1.50
CA ASP A 8 8.18 4.42 0.76
C ASP A 8 8.81 5.46 1.69
N GLN A 9 10.06 5.21 2.08
CA GLN A 9 10.75 6.05 3.06
C GLN A 9 11.72 7.02 2.37
N GLY A 10 11.33 8.30 2.35
CA GLY A 10 12.17 9.41 1.93
C GLY A 10 12.99 9.99 3.09
N VAL A 11 13.88 10.92 2.75
CA VAL A 11 14.75 11.60 3.74
C VAL A 11 13.96 12.56 4.65
N ALA A 12 12.88 13.15 4.13
CA ALA A 12 12.08 14.16 4.83
C ALA A 12 10.59 13.80 4.93
N ASN A 13 10.16 12.72 4.27
CA ASN A 13 8.77 12.27 4.23
C ASN A 13 8.69 10.75 4.17
N CYS A 14 7.52 10.21 4.45
CA CYS A 14 7.22 8.78 4.36
C CYS A 14 5.84 8.59 3.73
N GLY A 15 5.80 7.87 2.62
CA GLY A 15 4.57 7.44 1.96
C GLY A 15 4.15 6.04 2.44
N TYR A 16 2.85 5.79 2.47
CA TYR A 16 2.31 4.45 2.67
C TYR A 16 1.16 4.14 1.70
N ALA A 17 1.00 2.86 1.38
CA ALA A 17 -0.15 2.34 0.65
C ALA A 17 -0.57 0.98 1.22
N ILE A 18 -1.86 0.82 1.48
CA ILE A 18 -2.47 -0.43 1.88
C ILE A 18 -3.20 -0.99 0.66
N VAL A 19 -2.81 -2.19 0.23
CA VAL A 19 -3.41 -2.86 -0.92
C VAL A 19 -4.00 -4.21 -0.53
N GLN A 20 -5.13 -4.54 -1.13
CA GLN A 20 -5.72 -5.87 -1.11
C GLN A 20 -5.34 -6.58 -2.41
N ILE A 21 -4.80 -7.80 -2.27
CA ILE A 21 -4.49 -8.70 -3.38
C ILE A 21 -5.49 -9.85 -3.32
N ASP A 22 -6.36 -9.89 -4.34
CA ASP A 22 -7.31 -10.97 -4.52
C ASP A 22 -6.63 -12.17 -5.21
N ASN A 23 -7.26 -13.35 -5.14
CA ASN A 23 -6.68 -14.59 -5.67
C ASN A 23 -6.53 -14.56 -7.21
N ASP A 24 -7.24 -13.66 -7.89
CA ASP A 24 -7.19 -13.44 -9.34
C ASP A 24 -6.13 -12.39 -9.72
N GLU A 25 -5.18 -12.09 -8.82
CA GLU A 25 -4.14 -11.07 -8.95
C GLU A 25 -4.67 -9.64 -9.13
N GLU A 26 -5.95 -9.40 -8.89
CA GLU A 26 -6.53 -8.05 -8.83
C GLU A 26 -5.99 -7.32 -7.60
N ILE A 27 -5.37 -6.14 -7.82
CA ILE A 27 -4.84 -5.28 -6.75
C ILE A 27 -5.77 -4.10 -6.55
N LYS A 28 -6.32 -3.95 -5.35
CA LYS A 28 -7.17 -2.83 -4.95
C LYS A 28 -6.45 -1.98 -3.90
N VAL A 29 -6.39 -0.67 -4.11
CA VAL A 29 -5.88 0.26 -3.10
C VAL A 29 -6.98 0.52 -2.08
N ILE A 30 -6.71 0.19 -0.81
CA ILE A 30 -7.63 0.43 0.31
C ILE A 30 -7.44 1.83 0.86
N ASP A 31 -6.18 2.20 1.10
CA ASP A 31 -5.81 3.50 1.65
C ASP A 31 -4.40 3.88 1.22
N SER A 32 -4.10 5.18 1.19
CA SER A 32 -2.75 5.70 0.99
C SER A 32 -2.59 7.09 1.58
N GLY A 33 -1.36 7.41 1.96
CA GLY A 33 -1.04 8.70 2.55
C GLY A 33 0.45 9.02 2.49
N CYS A 34 0.78 10.25 2.89
CA CYS A 34 2.15 10.74 2.97
C CYS A 34 2.25 11.71 4.16
N ILE A 35 3.28 11.54 4.98
CA ILE A 35 3.67 12.47 6.04
C ILE A 35 5.04 13.06 5.72
#